data_AF-A0A949EMD7-F1
#
_entry.id   AF-A0A949EMD7-F1
#
_cell.length_a   1.000
_cell.length_b   1.000
_cell.length_c   1.000
_cell.angle_alpha   90.00
_cell.angle_beta   90.00
_cell.angle_gamma   90.00
#
_symmetry.space_group_name_H-M   'P 1'
#
loop_
_entity.id
_entity.type
_entity.pdbx_description
1 polymer ?
#
loop_
_entity_poly.entity_id
_entity_poly.type
_entity_poly.pdbx_seq_one_letter_code
_entity_poly.pdbx_strand_id
1 'polypeptide(L)' 'MKYIKEKLVKNRKYYYFNYTLSQVLNKKKIYLSKYIGVETPNNIKELMLDFLECCSNFIKTN' A
#
# COMPACT_ATOMS: atom_id res chain seq x y z
N MET A 1 -14.45 2.92 0.47
CA MET A 1 -13.10 3.48 0.73
C MET A 1 -12.32 3.54 -0.58
N LYS A 2 -11.91 4.72 -1.06
CA LYS A 2 -11.30 4.91 -2.40
C LYS A 2 -9.92 4.24 -2.62
N TYR A 3 -9.29 3.68 -1.60
CA TYR A 3 -7.89 3.23 -1.63
C TYR A 3 -7.68 1.72 -1.66
N ILE A 4 -8.73 0.94 -1.39
CA ILE A 4 -8.67 -0.53 -1.37
C ILE A 4 -9.21 -1.06 -2.69
N LYS A 5 -8.45 -1.94 -3.34
CA LYS A 5 -8.86 -2.71 -4.50
C LYS A 5 -9.14 -4.15 -4.08
N GLU A 6 -10.14 -4.74 -4.72
CA GLU A 6 -10.51 -6.15 -4.57
C GLU A 6 -9.97 -6.93 -5.78
N LYS A 7 -9.40 -8.12 -5.55
CA LYS A 7 -9.02 -9.08 -6.59
C LYS A 7 -9.59 -10.45 -6.24
N LEU A 8 -10.28 -11.09 -7.19
CA LEU A 8 -10.77 -12.46 -7.03
C LEU A 8 -9.72 -13.45 -7.55
N VAL A 9 -9.30 -14.41 -6.72
CA VAL A 9 -8.39 -15.50 -7.11
C VAL A 9 -8.92 -16.79 -6.52
N LYS A 10 -9.13 -17.82 -7.35
CA LYS A 10 -9.62 -19.15 -6.92
C LYS A 10 -10.84 -19.07 -5.97
N ASN A 11 -11.84 -18.27 -6.35
CA ASN A 11 -13.07 -18.04 -5.57
C ASN A 11 -12.86 -17.38 -4.19
N ARG A 12 -11.69 -16.80 -3.92
CA ARG A 12 -11.41 -16.01 -2.72
C ARG A 12 -11.17 -14.55 -3.08
N LYS A 13 -11.70 -13.65 -2.27
CA LYS A 13 -11.50 -12.20 -2.41
C LYS A 13 -10.22 -11.80 -1.67
N TYR A 14 -9.40 -10.99 -2.32
CA TYR A 14 -8.17 -10.44 -1.80
C TYR A 14 -8.23 -8.93 -1.86
N TYR A 15 -8.00 -8.28 -0.73
CA TYR A 15 -7.97 -6.83 -0.64
C TYR A 15 -6.52 -6.33 -0.59
N TYR A 16 -6.26 -5.28 -1.36
CA TYR A 16 -4.94 -4.66 -1.45
C TYR A 16 -5.06 -3.15 -1.64
N PHE A 17 -4.04 -2.39 -1.26
CA PHE A 17 -3.97 -0.97 -1.56
C PHE A 17 -2.76 -0.67 -2.43
N ASN A 18 -2.91 0.31 -3.31
CA ASN A 18 -1.84 0.79 -4.18
C ASN A 18 -1.40 2.17 -3.72
N TYR A 19 -0.10 2.37 -3.63
CA TYR A 19 0.51 3.66 -3.36
C TYR A 19 1.48 4.03 -4.46
N THR A 20 1.58 5.32 -4.77
CA THR A 20 2.63 5.84 -5.65
C THR A 20 3.48 6.80 -4.86
N LEU A 21 4.71 6.39 -4.57
CA LEU A 21 5.66 7.23 -3.86
C LEU A 21 6.48 7.99 -4.89
N SER A 22 6.29 9.30 -4.94
CA SER A 22 7.03 10.17 -5.85
C SER A 22 8.19 10.79 -5.08
N GLN A 23 9.43 10.42 -5.42
CA GLN A 23 10.60 11.13 -4.89
C GLN A 23 10.68 12.50 -5.60
N VAL A 24 10.52 13.57 -4.84
CA VAL A 24 10.57 14.96 -5.32
C VAL A 24 11.90 15.26 -6.02
N LEU A 25 12.99 14.66 -5.57
CA LEU A 25 14.35 14.93 -6.05
C LEU A 25 14.69 14.28 -7.41
N ASN A 26 14.22 13.06 -7.69
CA ASN A 26 14.66 12.29 -8.87
C ASN A 26 13.58 12.03 -9.91
N LYS A 27 12.36 12.59 -9.76
CA LYS A 27 11.18 12.33 -10.60
C LYS A 27 10.83 10.83 -10.77
N LYS A 28 11.46 9.93 -10.01
CA LYS A 28 11.16 8.50 -10.01
C LYS A 28 9.89 8.27 -9.21
N LYS A 29 8.89 7.72 -9.89
CA LYS A 29 7.65 7.24 -9.26
C LYS A 29 7.83 5.76 -8.95
N ILE A 30 7.71 5.41 -7.67
CA ILE A 30 7.72 4.03 -7.19
C ILE A 30 6.28 3.63 -6.97
N TYR A 31 5.82 2.60 -7.67
CA TYR A 31 4.50 2.02 -7.48
C TYR A 31 4.61 0.87 -6.49
N LEU A 32 3.86 0.96 -5.40
CA LEU A 32 3.84 -0.02 -4.32
C LEU A 32 2.43 -0.60 -4.22
N SER A 33 2.35 -1.92 -4.07
CA SER A 33 1.09 -2.62 -3.80
C SER A 33 1.27 -3.45 -2.55
N LYS A 34 0.38 -3.30 -1.57
CA LYS A 34 0.42 -4.04 -0.31
C LYS A 34 -0.86 -4.85 -0.17
N TYR A 35 -0.70 -6.15 0.07
CA TYR A 35 -1.79 -7.04 0.43
C TYR A 35 -2.23 -6.79 1.87
N ILE A 36 -3.54 -6.74 2.09
CA ILE A 36 -4.17 -6.38 3.36
C ILE A 36 -4.78 -7.62 4.02
N GLY A 37 -5.41 -8.50 3.23
CA GLY A 37 -6.13 -9.65 3.78
C GLY A 37 -7.27 -10.11 2.88
N VAL A 38 -7.97 -11.14 3.35
CA VAL A 38 -9.20 -11.67 2.72
C VAL A 38 -10.46 -10.89 3.13
N GLU A 39 -10.34 -10.00 4.11
CA GLU A 39 -11.36 -9.07 4.58
C GLU A 39 -10.76 -7.66 4.69
N THR A 40 -11.59 -6.62 4.60
CA THR A 40 -11.14 -5.24 4.86
C THR A 40 -11.10 -4.99 6.36
N PRO A 41 -9.92 -4.83 6.97
CA PRO A 41 -9.82 -4.61 8.40
C PRO A 41 -10.28 -3.20 8.77
N ASN A 42 -10.84 -3.06 9.97
CA ASN A 42 -11.32 -1.77 10.49
C ASN A 42 -10.18 -0.76 10.70
N ASN A 43 -8.94 -1.24 10.89
CA ASN A 43 -7.74 -0.43 11.10
C ASN A 43 -6.93 -0.18 9.81
N ILE A 44 -7.57 -0.18 8.64
CA ILE A 44 -6.88 0.03 7.35
C ILE A 44 -6.00 1.29 7.31
N LYS A 45 -6.43 2.34 8.00
CA LYS A 45 -5.76 3.64 8.01
C LYS A 45 -4.42 3.56 8.73
N GLU A 46 -4.36 2.84 9.85
CA GLU A 46 -3.14 2.59 10.61
C GLU A 46 -2.17 1.73 9.80
N LEU A 47 -2.66 0.63 9.21
CA LEU A 47 -1.85 -0.23 8.34
C LEU A 47 -1.25 0.52 7.14
N MET A 48 -1.98 1.49 6.59
CA MET A 48 -1.47 2.34 5.51
C MET A 48 -0.39 3.31 6.01
N LEU A 49 -0.59 3.95 7.17
CA LEU A 49 0.38 4.88 7.75
C LEU A 49 1.70 4.17 8.09
N ASP A 50 1.63 3.02 8.77
CA ASP A 50 2.80 2.21 9.12
C ASP A 50 3.60 1.79 7.88
N PHE A 51 2.89 1.38 6.81
CA PHE A 51 3.53 0.99 5.56
C PHE A 51 4.24 2.17 4.87
N LEU A 52 3.63 3.36 4.88
CA LEU A 52 4.22 4.56 4.30
C LEU A 52 5.42 5.06 5.10
N GLU A 53 5.34 5.00 6.43
CA GLU A 53 6.46 5.33 7.31
C GLU A 53 7.64 4.38 7.05
N CYS A 54 7.39 3.08 6.98
CA CYS A 54 8.39 2.08 6.62
C CYS A 54 9.06 2.38 5.27
N CYS A 55 8.26 2.70 4.24
CA CYS A 55 8.77 3.04 2.91
C CYS A 55 9.59 4.35 2.92
N SER A 56 9.14 5.36 3.66
CA SER A 56 9.85 6.63 3.81
C SER A 56 11.18 6.43 4.53
N ASN A 57 11.21 5.64 5.61
CA ASN A 57 12.42 5.37 6.37
C ASN A 57 13.46 4.62 5.53
N PHE A 58 13.03 3.61 4.76
CA PHE A 58 13.90 2.90 3.82
C PHE A 58 14.57 3.81 2.78
N ILE A 59 13.85 4.85 2.34
CA ILE A 59 14.37 5.84 1.38
C ILE A 59 15.27 6.88 2.04
N LYS A 60 15.10 7.18 3.33
CA LYS A 60 15.98 8.11 4.04
C LYS A 60 17.34 7.48 4.37
N THR A 61 17.36 6.16 4.58
CA THR A 61 18.59 5.42 4.88
C THR A 61 19.39 4.96 3.65
N ASN A 62 18.85 5.09 2.43
CA ASN A 62 19.53 4.77 1.15
C ASN A 62 19.60 6.00 0.25
#